data_AF-A0A1Q7FU23-F1
#
_entry.id   AF-A0A1Q7FU23-F1
#
_cell.length_a   1.000
_cell.length_b   1.000
_cell.length_c   1.000
_cell.angle_alpha   90.00
_cell.angle_beta   90.00
_cell.angle_gamma   90.00
#
_symmetry.space_group_name_H-M   'P 1'
#
loop_
_entity.id
_entity.type
_entity.pdbx_description
1 polymer ?
#
loop_
_entity_poly.entity_id
_entity_poly.type
_entity_poly.pdbx_seq_one_letter_code
_entity_poly.pdbx_strand_id
1 'polypeptide(L)'
;MLNRLTFGPRPGDAEQVRRLGVQKWIDLQLHPERVQENPVLESKLRPLETLKLAMWQIQEKYSPATPGRVIRPPAAQSILTPQQFGRLMNCSVEDRRTLLTPLRPEDRRVVLANVPPQVLEGLPEDWVQEAAKARQAEQEARQKEFRRLMPPLTDLLSPEEVRAAQRGTREEKMALLNSLDPEKRRQVLRVLPSEALSDLPDLRREAMAVRQPQELVNSDLIENKLYRAIYSNRQLEEVLADFWMNHFNVFNGKGQDRVLLTSFERDAIRPHVFGHFKDMLLATARHPAMLFYLDNWQSQAPRDDLPPPPAAAVGALRRPGINENYGRELMELHTMGVDGGYTQADVIAVARAFTGWTIFDLNKYAEFWFNPGMHDRKEKVVLGHRIPAGGGEGDGLEVIDILAHHPSTAKFISKKLAQRFVADDPPQRLVDRMTETFTNTDGDLRAVLQTMFGSPEFLSEGAWRSKLKSPLEVVVGAVRALNADVTDTSVLAQEIASLGQPLYGKVEPTGYPNTGELWANTAGILGRVNFATALTSGQVAGVRADLSRFNFKPPSAVAGELLGMAPSSAMLAAIEKGIQRQEATPSMLVTVVMSSPDFQRR
;
A
#
# COMPACT_ATOMS: atom_id res chain seq x y z
N MET A 1 -22.73 -2.78 -17.74
CA MET A 1 -21.36 -2.88 -18.32
C MET A 1 -20.42 -1.87 -17.69
N LEU A 2 -20.48 -0.57 -18.00
CA LEU A 2 -19.50 0.44 -17.53
C LEU A 2 -19.16 0.34 -16.03
N ASN A 3 -20.16 0.24 -15.15
CA ASN A 3 -19.94 0.06 -13.70
C ASN A 3 -19.11 -1.18 -13.29
N ARG A 4 -18.89 -2.16 -14.18
CA ARG A 4 -18.12 -3.38 -13.93
C ARG A 4 -16.74 -3.39 -14.60
N LEU A 5 -16.57 -2.72 -15.75
CA LEU A 5 -15.28 -2.66 -16.48
C LEU A 5 -14.51 -1.37 -16.18
N THR A 6 -15.12 -0.43 -15.45
CA THR A 6 -14.51 0.83 -15.02
C THR A 6 -14.81 1.07 -13.54
N PHE A 7 -14.21 2.11 -12.96
CA PHE A 7 -14.60 2.57 -11.61
C PHE A 7 -15.93 3.36 -11.59
N GLY A 8 -16.73 3.29 -12.65
CA GLY A 8 -17.98 4.03 -12.84
C GLY A 8 -17.93 4.93 -14.07
N PRO A 9 -19.10 5.25 -14.67
CA PRO A 9 -19.17 6.12 -15.83
C PRO A 9 -18.86 7.58 -15.47
N ARG A 10 -18.18 8.28 -16.37
CA ARG A 10 -18.16 9.75 -16.45
C ARG A 10 -19.29 10.24 -17.37
N PRO A 11 -19.69 11.52 -17.26
CA PRO A 11 -20.62 12.12 -18.21
C PRO A 11 -20.14 11.94 -19.65
N GLY A 12 -20.98 11.39 -20.52
CA GLY A 12 -20.67 11.12 -21.92
C GLY A 12 -20.15 9.69 -22.22
N ASP A 13 -19.70 8.93 -21.22
CA ASP A 13 -19.16 7.58 -21.44
C ASP A 13 -20.24 6.64 -22.01
N ALA A 14 -21.46 6.69 -21.48
CA ALA A 14 -22.56 5.85 -21.94
C ALA A 14 -22.99 6.19 -23.39
N GLU A 15 -22.99 7.48 -23.75
CA GLU A 15 -23.23 7.95 -25.12
C GLU A 15 -22.09 7.52 -26.06
N GLN A 16 -20.85 7.54 -25.60
CA GLN A 16 -19.70 7.10 -26.38
C GLN A 16 -19.77 5.60 -26.66
N VAL A 17 -20.06 4.77 -25.65
CA VAL A 17 -20.26 3.32 -25.82
C VAL A 17 -21.40 3.05 -26.79
N ARG A 18 -22.54 3.74 -26.66
CA ARG A 18 -23.67 3.59 -27.58
C ARG A 18 -23.31 3.95 -29.02
N ARG A 19 -22.50 4.98 -29.23
CA ARG A 19 -22.01 5.39 -30.57
C ARG A 19 -21.01 4.41 -31.17
N LEU A 20 -20.06 3.91 -30.37
CA LEU A 20 -19.02 2.99 -30.84
C LEU A 20 -19.53 1.55 -31.01
N GLY A 21 -20.52 1.16 -30.21
CA GLY A 21 -20.91 -0.22 -30.01
C GLY A 21 -20.15 -0.88 -28.86
N VAL A 22 -20.86 -1.68 -28.06
CA VAL A 22 -20.33 -2.36 -26.86
C VAL A 22 -19.08 -3.18 -27.16
N GLN A 23 -19.11 -4.03 -28.19
CA GLN A 23 -18.00 -4.93 -28.49
C GLN A 23 -16.74 -4.19 -28.92
N LYS A 24 -16.88 -3.15 -29.75
CA LYS A 24 -15.76 -2.32 -30.17
C LYS A 24 -15.14 -1.56 -28.99
N TRP A 25 -15.97 -1.08 -28.06
CA TRP A 25 -15.48 -0.43 -26.85
C TRP A 25 -14.72 -1.41 -25.94
N ILE A 26 -15.23 -2.63 -25.75
CA ILE A 26 -14.55 -3.68 -24.98
C ILE A 26 -13.19 -4.03 -25.63
N ASP A 27 -13.15 -4.20 -26.96
CA ASP A 27 -11.89 -4.46 -27.68
C ASP A 27 -10.86 -3.36 -27.45
N LEU A 28 -11.26 -2.09 -27.53
CA LEU A 28 -10.38 -0.95 -27.22
C LEU A 28 -9.86 -1.01 -25.77
N GLN A 29 -10.70 -1.37 -24.80
CA GLN A 29 -10.29 -1.45 -23.40
C GLN A 29 -9.37 -2.64 -23.10
N LEU A 30 -9.50 -3.74 -23.86
CA LEU A 30 -8.54 -4.84 -23.81
C LEU A 30 -7.20 -4.46 -24.43
N HIS A 31 -7.17 -3.48 -25.33
CA HIS A 31 -6.00 -2.99 -26.05
C HIS A 31 -5.67 -1.53 -25.66
N PRO A 32 -5.24 -1.28 -24.41
CA PRO A 32 -5.03 0.07 -23.87
C PRO A 32 -4.04 0.91 -24.70
N GLU A 33 -3.10 0.29 -25.41
CA GLU A 33 -2.18 0.95 -26.33
C GLU A 33 -2.89 1.66 -27.50
N ARG A 34 -4.12 1.24 -27.84
CA ARG A 34 -4.98 1.88 -28.85
C ARG A 34 -5.83 3.01 -28.28
N VAL A 35 -5.86 3.17 -26.96
CA VAL A 35 -6.63 4.21 -26.27
C VAL A 35 -5.70 5.35 -25.89
N GLN A 36 -5.99 6.53 -26.45
CA GLN A 36 -5.32 7.77 -26.05
C GLN A 36 -5.61 8.05 -24.58
N GLU A 37 -4.55 8.32 -23.82
CA GLU A 37 -4.70 8.64 -22.41
C GLU A 37 -5.24 10.07 -22.20
N ASN A 38 -5.87 10.29 -21.05
CA ASN A 38 -6.39 11.58 -20.65
C ASN A 38 -5.24 12.57 -20.36
N PRO A 39 -5.11 13.70 -21.08
CA PRO A 39 -4.05 14.69 -20.83
C PRO A 39 -4.13 15.31 -19.42
N VAL A 40 -5.32 15.34 -18.81
CA VAL A 40 -5.47 15.76 -17.40
C VAL A 40 -4.74 14.76 -16.50
N LEU A 41 -4.84 13.46 -16.74
CA LEU A 41 -4.12 12.45 -15.95
C LEU A 41 -2.62 12.69 -16.01
N GLU A 42 -2.06 12.93 -17.21
CA GLU A 42 -0.63 13.22 -17.36
C GLU A 42 -0.19 14.42 -16.52
N SER A 43 -1.01 15.48 -16.47
CA SER A 43 -0.74 16.64 -15.62
C SER A 43 -0.77 16.30 -14.12
N LYS A 44 -1.69 15.44 -13.67
CA LYS A 44 -1.83 15.03 -12.26
C LYS A 44 -0.71 14.08 -11.82
N LEU A 45 -0.22 13.23 -12.73
CA LEU A 45 0.89 12.30 -12.45
C LEU A 45 2.28 12.96 -12.54
N ARG A 46 2.39 14.12 -13.20
CA ARG A 46 3.69 14.80 -13.38
C ARG A 46 4.44 15.10 -12.08
N PRO A 47 3.80 15.56 -10.98
CA PRO A 47 4.48 15.84 -9.70
C PRO A 47 4.88 14.59 -8.91
N LEU A 48 4.36 13.41 -9.28
CA LEU A 48 4.61 12.14 -8.61
C LEU A 48 5.91 11.51 -9.11
N GLU A 49 7.03 12.17 -8.82
CA GLU A 49 8.34 11.81 -9.38
C GLU A 49 8.82 10.41 -8.98
N THR A 50 8.45 9.94 -7.78
CA THR A 50 8.95 8.66 -7.23
C THR A 50 8.54 7.47 -8.09
N LEU A 51 7.40 7.56 -8.77
CA LEU A 51 6.88 6.53 -9.67
C LEU A 51 7.81 6.27 -10.86
N LYS A 52 8.65 7.24 -11.23
CA LYS A 52 9.54 7.18 -12.41
C LYS A 52 10.97 6.81 -12.05
N LEU A 53 11.29 6.76 -10.75
CA LEU A 53 12.64 6.52 -10.28
C LEU A 53 12.93 5.02 -10.22
N ALA A 54 14.16 4.65 -10.53
CA ALA A 54 14.67 3.32 -10.19
C ALA A 54 14.76 3.18 -8.66
N MET A 55 14.70 1.95 -8.15
CA MET A 55 14.64 1.72 -6.71
C MET A 55 15.85 2.31 -5.97
N TRP A 56 17.04 2.24 -6.56
CA TRP A 56 18.24 2.83 -5.97
C TRP A 56 18.19 4.35 -5.84
N GLN A 57 17.51 5.03 -6.77
CA GLN A 57 17.29 6.48 -6.70
C GLN A 57 16.28 6.82 -5.62
N ILE A 58 15.26 5.96 -5.43
CA ILE A 58 14.30 6.11 -4.34
C ILE A 58 15.02 5.96 -2.99
N GLN A 59 15.84 4.92 -2.84
CA GLN A 59 16.61 4.69 -1.61
C GLN A 59 17.61 5.82 -1.35
N GLU A 60 18.31 6.31 -2.37
CA GLU A 60 19.27 7.42 -2.22
C GLU A 60 18.57 8.73 -1.82
N LYS A 61 17.47 9.09 -2.49
CA LYS A 61 16.80 10.38 -2.30
C LYS A 61 15.83 10.42 -1.13
N TYR A 62 15.20 9.28 -0.81
CA TYR A 62 14.14 9.20 0.20
C TYR A 62 14.45 8.29 1.38
N SER A 63 15.72 7.88 1.56
CA SER A 63 16.14 7.29 2.82
C SER A 63 15.87 8.27 3.97
N PRO A 64 15.39 7.78 5.13
CA PRO A 64 15.28 8.62 6.30
C PRO A 64 16.66 9.18 6.60
N ALA A 65 16.75 10.50 6.74
CA ALA A 65 17.97 11.14 7.19
C ALA A 65 18.40 10.43 8.47
N THR A 66 19.53 9.71 8.44
CA THR A 66 20.10 9.18 9.68
C THR A 66 20.35 10.41 10.52
N PRO A 67 19.68 10.63 11.67
CA PRO A 67 19.98 11.77 12.51
C PRO A 67 21.46 11.65 12.82
N GLY A 68 22.26 12.54 12.20
CA GLY A 68 23.68 12.28 11.99
C GLY A 68 24.26 11.80 13.29
N ARG A 69 24.69 10.52 13.34
CA ARG A 69 24.96 9.72 14.54
C ARG A 69 24.87 10.62 15.78
N VAL A 70 23.68 10.72 16.40
CA VAL A 70 23.60 11.27 17.76
C VAL A 70 24.72 10.54 18.47
N ILE A 71 25.77 11.25 18.86
CA ILE A 71 26.93 10.63 19.49
C ILE A 71 26.35 10.11 20.79
N ARG A 72 25.92 8.84 20.77
CA ARG A 72 25.34 8.22 21.95
C ARG A 72 26.48 8.24 22.95
N PRO A 73 26.30 8.84 24.13
CA PRO A 73 27.31 8.76 25.15
C PRO A 73 27.63 7.27 25.38
N PRO A 74 28.88 6.95 25.74
CA PRO A 74 29.29 5.56 25.95
C PRO A 74 28.29 4.87 26.88
N ALA A 75 27.77 3.72 26.46
CA ALA A 75 26.86 2.93 27.29
C ALA A 75 27.65 2.33 28.46
N ALA A 76 26.99 2.06 29.59
CA ALA A 76 27.63 1.31 30.68
C ALA A 76 28.24 -0.04 30.20
N GLN A 77 27.66 -0.64 29.15
CA GLN A 77 28.13 -1.87 28.51
C GLN A 77 29.44 -1.72 27.71
N SER A 78 29.90 -0.49 27.48
CA SER A 78 31.24 -0.22 26.94
C SER A 78 32.34 -0.25 28.01
N ILE A 79 31.95 -0.26 29.29
CA ILE A 79 32.84 -0.23 30.46
C ILE A 79 32.72 -1.54 31.25
N LEU A 80 31.50 -2.05 31.41
CA LEU A 80 31.19 -3.30 32.10
C LEU A 80 30.83 -4.40 31.10
N THR A 81 31.33 -5.61 31.34
CA THR A 81 30.88 -6.82 30.62
C THR A 81 29.38 -7.07 30.88
N PRO A 82 28.67 -7.81 30.00
CA PRO A 82 27.26 -8.15 30.22
C PRO A 82 26.98 -8.81 31.57
N GLN A 83 27.92 -9.63 32.07
CA GLN A 83 27.82 -10.28 33.38
C GLN A 83 27.97 -9.28 34.53
N GLN A 84 28.94 -8.37 34.45
CA GLN A 84 29.12 -7.31 35.46
C GLN A 84 27.94 -6.34 35.50
N PHE A 85 27.42 -5.96 34.33
CA PHE A 85 26.25 -5.09 34.24
C PHE A 85 25.00 -5.77 34.79
N GLY A 86 24.77 -7.05 34.45
CA GLY A 86 23.67 -7.84 35.03
C GLY A 86 23.77 -8.00 36.55
N ARG A 87 24.99 -8.10 37.08
CA ARG A 87 25.24 -8.16 38.54
C ARG A 87 24.94 -6.82 39.21
N LEU A 88 25.41 -5.71 38.65
CA LEU A 88 25.17 -4.35 39.16
C LEU A 88 23.68 -4.07 39.40
N MET A 89 22.82 -4.53 38.48
CA MET A 89 21.37 -4.31 38.54
C MET A 89 20.68 -5.06 39.68
N ASN A 90 21.20 -6.23 40.07
CA ASN A 90 20.47 -7.20 40.90
C ASN A 90 21.15 -7.52 42.24
N CYS A 91 22.35 -7.00 42.49
CA CYS A 91 23.11 -7.31 43.70
C CYS A 91 22.82 -6.36 44.88
N SER A 92 23.36 -6.71 46.04
CA SER A 92 23.30 -5.88 47.25
C SER A 92 24.03 -4.54 47.06
N VAL A 93 23.73 -3.54 47.88
CA VAL A 93 24.41 -2.24 47.87
C VAL A 93 25.93 -2.39 48.06
N GLU A 94 26.35 -3.34 48.89
CA GLU A 94 27.76 -3.60 49.19
C GLU A 94 28.50 -4.25 48.01
N ASP A 95 27.82 -5.15 47.28
CA ASP A 95 28.31 -5.70 46.02
C ASP A 95 28.41 -4.61 44.93
N ARG A 96 27.44 -3.68 44.85
CA ARG A 96 27.49 -2.55 43.92
C ARG A 96 28.70 -1.67 44.19
N ARG A 97 28.98 -1.37 45.47
CA ARG A 97 30.17 -0.60 45.87
C ARG A 97 31.45 -1.33 45.48
N THR A 98 31.54 -2.63 45.75
CA THR A 98 32.71 -3.46 45.41
C THR A 98 32.97 -3.49 43.91
N LEU A 99 31.92 -3.56 43.10
CA LEU A 99 32.02 -3.55 41.63
C LEU A 99 32.47 -2.20 41.07
N LEU A 100 32.00 -1.10 41.66
CA LEU A 100 32.19 0.26 41.12
C LEU A 100 33.43 0.98 41.67
N THR A 101 33.93 0.59 42.83
CA THR A 101 35.13 1.19 43.46
C THR A 101 36.40 1.12 42.60
N PRO A 102 36.73 0.00 41.93
CA PRO A 102 37.94 -0.09 41.12
C PRO A 102 37.85 0.65 39.77
N LEU A 103 36.68 1.18 39.41
CA LEU A 103 36.53 1.96 38.18
C LEU A 103 37.19 3.34 38.33
N ARG A 104 37.78 3.82 37.23
CA ARG A 104 38.22 5.21 37.16
C ARG A 104 37.02 6.15 37.34
N PRO A 105 37.19 7.34 37.95
CA PRO A 105 36.09 8.27 38.18
C PRO A 105 35.25 8.55 36.92
N GLU A 106 35.91 8.74 35.76
CA GLU A 106 35.26 8.96 34.48
C GLU A 106 34.39 7.78 34.01
N ASP A 107 34.86 6.54 34.23
CA ASP A 107 34.15 5.33 33.82
C ASP A 107 32.98 5.05 34.77
N ARG A 108 33.19 5.24 36.08
CA ARG A 108 32.15 5.13 37.10
C ARG A 108 31.02 6.11 36.84
N ARG A 109 31.35 7.36 36.48
CA ARG A 109 30.37 8.39 36.12
C ARG A 109 29.48 7.96 34.95
N VAL A 110 30.07 7.37 33.90
CA VAL A 110 29.31 6.85 32.75
C VAL A 110 28.40 5.70 33.16
N VAL A 111 28.89 4.74 33.95
CA VAL A 111 28.09 3.62 34.44
C VAL A 111 26.91 4.10 35.30
N LEU A 112 27.16 4.99 36.26
CA LEU A 112 26.14 5.51 37.17
C LEU A 112 25.09 6.37 36.46
N ALA A 113 25.47 7.13 35.43
CA ALA A 113 24.53 7.90 34.62
C ALA A 113 23.51 7.01 33.89
N ASN A 114 23.90 5.78 33.54
CA ASN A 114 23.13 4.85 32.71
C ASN A 114 22.26 3.83 33.50
N VAL A 115 22.32 3.79 34.83
CA VAL A 115 21.51 2.88 35.65
C VAL A 115 20.26 3.56 36.24
N PRO A 116 19.16 2.85 36.53
CA PRO A 116 17.98 3.43 37.18
C PRO A 116 18.28 4.02 38.57
N PRO A 117 17.49 5.00 39.06
CA PRO A 117 17.67 5.61 40.38
C PRO A 117 17.77 4.60 41.54
N GLN A 118 17.02 3.49 41.47
CA GLN A 118 17.01 2.43 42.48
C GLN A 118 18.36 1.72 42.64
N VAL A 119 19.18 1.72 41.58
CA VAL A 119 20.54 1.15 41.62
C VAL A 119 21.50 2.06 42.40
N LEU A 120 21.19 3.35 42.50
CA LEU A 120 21.98 4.35 43.21
C LEU A 120 21.69 4.40 44.72
N GLU A 121 20.56 3.85 45.17
CA GLU A 121 20.17 3.87 46.58
C GLU A 121 21.23 3.17 47.46
N GLY A 122 21.66 3.87 48.50
CA GLY A 122 22.69 3.38 49.43
C GLY A 122 24.13 3.49 48.93
N LEU A 123 24.40 4.02 47.73
CA LEU A 123 25.77 4.36 47.30
C LEU A 123 26.26 5.66 47.96
N PRO A 124 27.58 5.93 47.99
CA PRO A 124 28.14 7.19 48.50
C PRO A 124 27.48 8.44 47.87
N GLU A 125 27.20 9.45 48.68
CA GLU A 125 26.46 10.66 48.25
C GLU A 125 27.17 11.42 47.11
N ASP A 126 28.50 11.45 47.12
CA ASP A 126 29.33 12.04 46.07
C ASP A 126 29.11 11.35 44.71
N TRP A 127 28.95 10.02 44.70
CA TRP A 127 28.68 9.25 43.48
C TRP A 127 27.26 9.47 42.96
N VAL A 128 26.29 9.57 43.86
CA VAL A 128 24.90 9.87 43.51
C VAL A 128 24.79 11.28 42.90
N GLN A 129 25.46 12.27 43.50
CA GLN A 129 25.51 13.63 42.97
C GLN A 129 26.27 13.70 41.62
N GLU A 130 27.37 12.96 41.47
CA GLU A 130 28.11 12.86 40.22
C GLU A 130 27.25 12.27 39.09
N ALA A 131 26.48 11.22 39.38
CA ALA A 131 25.54 10.60 38.45
C ALA A 131 24.41 11.57 38.04
N ALA A 132 23.84 12.31 38.99
CA ALA A 132 22.80 13.30 38.72
C ALA A 132 23.31 14.42 37.81
N LYS A 133 24.50 14.98 38.10
CA LYS A 133 25.16 15.98 37.24
C LYS A 133 25.47 15.45 35.85
N ALA A 134 25.90 14.19 35.73
CA ALA A 134 26.18 13.56 34.46
C ALA A 134 24.91 13.41 33.60
N ARG A 135 23.81 12.94 34.19
CA ARG A 135 22.50 12.84 33.51
C ARG A 135 21.97 14.19 33.08
N GLN A 136 22.09 15.21 33.94
CA GLN A 136 21.66 16.57 33.62
C GLN A 136 22.48 17.13 32.45
N ALA A 137 23.80 17.03 32.48
CA ALA A 137 24.67 17.48 31.39
C ALA A 137 24.37 16.75 30.08
N GLU A 138 24.06 15.45 30.14
CA GLU A 138 23.66 14.67 28.97
C GLU A 138 22.28 15.09 28.44
N GLN A 139 21.32 15.37 29.33
CA GLN A 139 20.00 15.86 28.96
C GLN A 139 20.09 17.24 28.31
N GLU A 140 20.90 18.14 28.87
CA GLU A 140 21.19 19.47 28.31
C GLU A 140 21.90 19.36 26.95
N ALA A 141 22.88 18.46 26.80
CA ALA A 141 23.56 18.20 25.54
C ALA A 141 22.58 17.65 24.48
N ARG A 142 21.73 16.69 24.85
CA ARG A 142 20.66 16.16 23.99
C ARG A 142 19.67 17.25 23.60
N GLN A 143 19.27 18.11 24.54
CA GLN A 143 18.36 19.21 24.25
C GLN A 143 19.00 20.26 23.33
N LYS A 144 20.29 20.56 23.50
CA LYS A 144 21.06 21.45 22.63
C LYS A 144 21.21 20.86 21.23
N GLU A 145 21.52 19.57 21.12
CA GLU A 145 21.61 18.86 19.85
C GLU A 145 20.26 18.78 19.16
N PHE A 146 19.18 18.48 19.90
CA PHE A 146 17.82 18.49 19.39
C PHE A 146 17.43 19.87 18.88
N ARG A 147 17.72 20.96 19.60
CA ARG A 147 17.47 22.34 19.14
C ARG A 147 18.34 22.73 17.94
N ARG A 148 19.58 22.22 17.84
CA ARG A 148 20.44 22.41 16.66
C ARG A 148 19.86 21.73 15.43
N LEU A 149 19.37 20.51 15.59
CA LEU A 149 18.77 19.75 14.49
C LEU A 149 17.38 20.32 14.16
N MET A 150 16.52 20.50 15.14
CA MET A 150 15.13 20.96 15.02
C MET A 150 14.97 22.29 15.76
N PRO A 151 15.50 23.39 15.21
CA PRO A 151 15.30 24.71 15.79
C PRO A 151 13.81 25.06 15.78
N PRO A 152 13.26 25.62 16.87
CA PRO A 152 11.88 26.08 16.90
C PRO A 152 11.67 27.17 15.84
N LEU A 153 10.42 27.33 15.38
CA LEU A 153 10.08 28.35 14.36
C LEU A 153 10.54 29.76 14.76
N THR A 154 10.53 30.10 16.06
CA THR A 154 10.98 31.40 16.58
C THR A 154 12.48 31.65 16.44
N ASP A 155 13.28 30.59 16.31
CA ASP A 155 14.72 30.72 16.03
C ASP A 155 14.97 30.89 14.52
N LEU A 156 14.00 30.51 13.68
CA LEU A 156 14.08 30.55 12.22
C LEU A 156 13.41 31.81 11.63
N LEU A 157 12.32 32.28 12.21
CA LEU A 157 11.44 33.29 11.65
C LEU A 157 11.15 34.39 12.67
N SER A 158 10.90 35.61 12.18
CA SER A 158 10.42 36.72 13.01
C SER A 158 9.02 36.41 13.56
N PRO A 159 8.56 37.07 14.65
CA PRO A 159 7.23 36.85 15.21
C PRO A 159 6.08 37.05 14.19
N GLU A 160 6.24 38.00 13.27
CA GLU A 160 5.27 38.26 12.20
C GLU A 160 5.28 37.15 11.15
N GLU A 161 6.47 36.69 10.76
CA GLU A 161 6.65 35.57 9.83
C GLU A 161 6.11 34.26 10.41
N VAL A 162 6.31 33.99 11.71
CA VAL A 162 5.71 32.81 12.38
C VAL A 162 4.19 32.87 12.31
N ARG A 163 3.59 34.05 12.56
CA ARG A 163 2.15 34.24 12.46
C ARG A 163 1.66 33.99 11.03
N ALA A 164 2.34 34.55 10.04
CA ALA A 164 2.02 34.34 8.62
C ALA A 164 2.15 32.86 8.22
N ALA A 165 3.23 32.18 8.61
CA ALA A 165 3.44 30.76 8.31
C ALA A 165 2.36 29.86 8.91
N GLN A 166 1.92 30.12 10.15
CA GLN A 166 0.96 29.26 10.85
C GLN A 166 -0.50 29.60 10.52
N ARG A 167 -0.84 30.90 10.47
CA ARG A 167 -2.23 31.39 10.44
C ARG A 167 -2.53 32.33 9.27
N GLY A 168 -1.54 32.65 8.44
CA GLY A 168 -1.74 33.48 7.26
C GLY A 168 -2.61 32.80 6.20
N THR A 169 -3.04 33.62 5.25
CA THR A 169 -3.69 33.20 4.01
C THR A 169 -2.77 32.32 3.16
N ARG A 170 -3.35 31.66 2.15
CA ARG A 170 -2.59 30.84 1.20
C ARG A 170 -1.47 31.65 0.54
N GLU A 171 -1.79 32.88 0.13
CA GLU A 171 -0.91 33.80 -0.55
C GLU A 171 0.22 34.26 0.37
N GLU A 172 -0.08 34.64 1.61
CA GLU A 172 0.93 35.04 2.60
C GLU A 172 1.91 33.90 2.92
N LYS A 173 1.39 32.67 3.12
CA LYS A 173 2.22 31.48 3.37
C LYS A 173 3.15 31.19 2.20
N MET A 174 2.63 31.23 0.97
CA MET A 174 3.43 31.02 -0.24
C MET A 174 4.48 32.13 -0.42
N ALA A 175 4.09 33.39 -0.25
CA ALA A 175 4.99 34.52 -0.38
C ALA A 175 6.15 34.45 0.63
N LEU A 176 5.84 34.15 1.90
CA LEU A 176 6.85 33.95 2.93
C LEU A 176 7.77 32.79 2.59
N LEU A 177 7.24 31.59 2.34
CA LEU A 177 8.08 30.41 2.11
C LEU A 177 8.93 30.56 0.85
N ASN A 178 8.45 31.27 -0.18
CA ASN A 178 9.20 31.53 -1.41
C ASN A 178 10.27 32.61 -1.26
N SER A 179 10.19 33.47 -0.23
CA SER A 179 11.22 34.48 0.05
C SER A 179 12.41 33.93 0.84
N LEU A 180 12.25 32.76 1.49
CA LEU A 180 13.32 32.09 2.23
C LEU A 180 14.34 31.45 1.29
N ASP A 181 15.60 31.40 1.70
CA ASP A 181 16.60 30.57 1.04
C ASP A 181 16.23 29.06 1.17
N PRO A 182 16.72 28.19 0.26
CA PRO A 182 16.32 26.78 0.23
C PRO A 182 16.58 26.01 1.53
N GLU A 183 17.66 26.31 2.25
CA GLU A 183 17.98 25.61 3.49
C GLU A 183 17.06 26.05 4.63
N LYS A 184 16.88 27.36 4.78
CA LYS A 184 15.94 27.92 5.76
C LYS A 184 14.51 27.47 5.49
N ARG A 185 14.08 27.41 4.22
CA ARG A 185 12.76 26.86 3.83
C ARG A 185 12.60 25.42 4.27
N ARG A 186 13.59 24.56 4.02
CA ARG A 186 13.58 23.15 4.50
C ARG A 186 13.47 23.08 6.02
N GLN A 187 14.25 23.88 6.75
CA GLN A 187 14.20 23.91 8.22
C GLN A 187 12.83 24.35 8.73
N VAL A 188 12.24 25.40 8.15
CA VAL A 188 10.88 25.87 8.49
C VAL A 188 9.86 24.79 8.19
N LEU A 189 9.88 24.20 7.00
CA LEU A 189 8.96 23.12 6.62
C LEU A 189 9.14 21.88 7.49
N ARG A 190 10.31 21.64 8.10
CA ARG A 190 10.50 20.51 9.02
C ARG A 190 9.75 20.67 10.35
N VAL A 191 9.56 21.90 10.81
CA VAL A 191 8.99 22.20 12.14
C VAL A 191 7.62 22.88 12.09
N LEU A 192 7.16 23.32 10.92
CA LEU A 192 5.83 23.91 10.75
C LEU A 192 4.72 22.89 11.09
N PRO A 193 3.63 23.25 11.79
CA PRO A 193 2.52 22.31 12.02
C PRO A 193 1.89 21.83 10.72
N SER A 194 1.42 20.58 10.68
CA SER A 194 0.79 20.01 9.47
C SER A 194 -0.52 20.72 9.11
N GLU A 195 -1.26 21.20 10.12
CA GLU A 195 -2.51 21.95 9.99
C GLU A 195 -2.30 23.27 9.25
N ALA A 196 -1.12 23.89 9.39
CA ALA A 196 -0.79 25.12 8.69
C ALA A 196 -0.70 24.91 7.16
N LEU A 197 -0.51 23.67 6.72
CA LEU A 197 -0.32 23.30 5.32
C LEU A 197 -1.54 22.58 4.71
N SER A 198 -2.64 22.37 5.46
CA SER A 198 -3.80 21.59 4.98
C SER A 198 -4.29 22.02 3.59
N ASP A 199 -4.31 23.32 3.34
CA ASP A 199 -4.91 23.90 2.13
C ASP A 199 -3.87 24.12 1.01
N LEU A 200 -2.64 23.65 1.22
CA LEU A 200 -1.45 23.85 0.38
C LEU A 200 -0.82 22.48 0.05
N PRO A 201 -1.37 21.72 -0.92
CA PRO A 201 -0.92 20.35 -1.22
C PRO A 201 0.55 20.28 -1.61
N ASP A 202 1.04 21.22 -2.45
CA ASP A 202 2.45 21.27 -2.87
C ASP A 202 3.40 21.46 -1.68
N LEU A 203 3.02 22.31 -0.71
CA LEU A 203 3.84 22.54 0.49
C LEU A 203 3.74 21.38 1.48
N ARG A 204 2.58 20.72 1.61
CA ARG A 204 2.48 19.48 2.39
C ARG A 204 3.41 18.41 1.86
N ARG A 205 3.45 18.27 0.54
CA ARG A 205 4.33 17.33 -0.17
C ARG A 205 5.80 17.65 0.10
N GLU A 206 6.20 18.92 -0.02
CA GLU A 206 7.56 19.37 0.29
C GLU A 206 7.92 19.16 1.78
N ALA A 207 7.01 19.48 2.69
CA ALA A 207 7.19 19.23 4.11
C ALA A 207 7.34 17.73 4.42
N MET A 208 6.54 16.88 3.78
CA MET A 208 6.64 15.43 3.93
C MET A 208 7.96 14.89 3.39
N ALA A 209 8.46 15.42 2.26
CA ALA A 209 9.80 15.07 1.75
C ALA A 209 10.90 15.31 2.78
N VAL A 210 10.78 16.36 3.59
CA VAL A 210 11.77 16.71 4.62
C VAL A 210 11.56 15.93 5.92
N ARG A 211 10.30 15.71 6.33
CA ARG A 211 9.96 15.09 7.63
C ARG A 211 9.98 13.56 7.57
N GLN A 212 9.39 13.00 6.51
CA GLN A 212 9.08 11.58 6.36
C GLN A 212 9.23 11.18 4.88
N PRO A 213 10.45 11.20 4.32
CA PRO A 213 10.67 11.01 2.89
C PRO A 213 10.14 9.67 2.35
N GLN A 214 10.20 8.59 3.13
CA GLN A 214 9.63 7.29 2.72
C GLN A 214 8.10 7.30 2.69
N GLU A 215 7.44 8.10 3.54
CA GLU A 215 5.97 8.26 3.48
C GLU A 215 5.54 9.05 2.25
N LEU A 216 6.38 9.94 1.73
CA LEU A 216 6.13 10.58 0.44
C LEU A 216 6.09 9.57 -0.71
N VAL A 217 6.98 8.57 -0.72
CA VAL A 217 6.96 7.50 -1.73
C VAL A 217 5.64 6.71 -1.68
N ASN A 218 5.16 6.42 -0.48
CA ASN A 218 3.88 5.75 -0.28
C ASN A 218 2.67 6.65 -0.66
N SER A 219 2.75 7.95 -0.36
CA SER A 219 1.75 8.93 -0.80
C SER A 219 1.65 8.98 -2.31
N ASP A 220 2.79 9.01 -3.02
CA ASP A 220 2.81 9.00 -4.49
C ASP A 220 2.15 7.78 -5.09
N LEU A 221 2.37 6.61 -4.48
CA LEU A 221 1.73 5.37 -4.88
C LEU A 221 0.19 5.45 -4.73
N ILE A 222 -0.29 5.96 -3.60
CA ILE A 222 -1.72 6.13 -3.34
C ILE A 222 -2.34 7.17 -4.29
N GLU A 223 -1.68 8.32 -4.46
CA GLU A 223 -2.07 9.38 -5.38
C GLU A 223 -2.13 8.88 -6.83
N ASN A 224 -1.13 8.10 -7.26
CA ASN A 224 -1.09 7.45 -8.57
C ASN A 224 -2.34 6.59 -8.80
N LYS A 225 -2.67 5.72 -7.83
CA LYS A 225 -3.83 4.84 -7.91
C LYS A 225 -5.12 5.63 -8.07
N LEU A 226 -5.31 6.65 -7.24
CA LEU A 226 -6.53 7.46 -7.25
C LEU A 226 -6.65 8.29 -8.51
N TYR A 227 -5.59 8.98 -8.94
CA TYR A 227 -5.64 9.76 -10.18
C TYR A 227 -5.91 8.88 -11.40
N ARG A 228 -5.27 7.71 -11.50
CA ARG A 228 -5.52 6.77 -12.59
C ARG A 228 -6.96 6.25 -12.61
N ALA A 229 -7.44 5.79 -11.46
CA ALA A 229 -8.82 5.33 -11.31
C ALA A 229 -9.83 6.43 -11.69
N ILE A 230 -9.57 7.68 -11.27
CA ILE A 230 -10.43 8.83 -11.54
C ILE A 230 -10.34 9.27 -13.00
N TYR A 231 -9.15 9.43 -13.59
CA TYR A 231 -8.95 10.16 -14.85
C TYR A 231 -8.62 9.33 -16.07
N SER A 232 -8.08 8.11 -15.92
CA SER A 232 -7.60 7.34 -17.08
C SER A 232 -8.74 7.02 -18.04
N ASN A 233 -8.45 7.06 -19.35
CA ASN A 233 -9.33 6.56 -20.39
C ASN A 233 -9.22 5.02 -20.54
N ARG A 234 -8.16 4.41 -19.99
CA ARG A 234 -7.85 2.96 -20.01
C ARG A 234 -8.41 2.29 -18.77
N GLN A 235 -9.70 2.48 -18.53
CA GLN A 235 -10.34 2.09 -17.27
C GLN A 235 -10.25 0.61 -16.95
N LEU A 236 -10.33 -0.28 -17.94
CA LEU A 236 -10.18 -1.72 -17.69
C LEU A 236 -8.78 -2.07 -17.18
N GLU A 237 -7.74 -1.42 -17.72
CA GLU A 237 -6.35 -1.59 -17.25
C GLU A 237 -6.24 -1.22 -15.76
N GLU A 238 -6.86 -0.11 -15.34
CA GLU A 238 -6.82 0.34 -13.94
C GLU A 238 -7.62 -0.56 -12.99
N VAL A 239 -8.77 -1.10 -13.45
CA VAL A 239 -9.54 -2.08 -12.68
C VAL A 239 -8.76 -3.38 -12.50
N LEU A 240 -8.03 -3.83 -13.53
CA LEU A 240 -7.20 -5.02 -13.45
C LEU A 240 -5.94 -4.80 -12.63
N ALA A 241 -5.29 -3.64 -12.73
CA ALA A 241 -4.16 -3.28 -11.87
C ALA A 241 -4.56 -3.32 -10.39
N ASP A 242 -5.73 -2.77 -10.03
CA ASP A 242 -6.28 -2.88 -8.67
C ASP A 242 -6.55 -4.33 -8.26
N PHE A 243 -7.18 -5.13 -9.14
CA PHE A 243 -7.45 -6.54 -8.88
C PHE A 243 -6.16 -7.35 -8.63
N TRP A 244 -5.14 -7.16 -9.47
CA TRP A 244 -3.89 -7.91 -9.39
C TRP A 244 -2.99 -7.45 -8.24
N MET A 245 -2.95 -6.14 -7.94
CA MET A 245 -2.31 -5.63 -6.72
C MET A 245 -2.95 -6.21 -5.45
N ASN A 246 -4.25 -6.45 -5.47
CA ASN A 246 -4.96 -7.07 -4.36
C ASN A 246 -4.79 -8.60 -4.33
N HIS A 247 -4.61 -9.24 -5.48
CA HIS A 247 -4.35 -10.67 -5.57
C HIS A 247 -2.94 -11.03 -5.05
N PHE A 248 -1.93 -10.27 -5.45
CA PHE A 248 -0.55 -10.37 -4.97
C PHE A 248 -0.29 -9.34 -3.87
N ASN A 249 -1.12 -9.35 -2.83
CA ASN A 249 -1.13 -8.30 -1.82
C ASN A 249 0.22 -8.19 -1.10
N VAL A 250 0.71 -6.96 -0.96
CA VAL A 250 1.87 -6.61 -0.15
C VAL A 250 1.50 -5.41 0.73
N PHE A 251 1.74 -5.52 2.03
CA PHE A 251 1.39 -4.49 3.01
C PHE A 251 2.43 -3.37 3.04
N ASN A 252 2.02 -2.13 2.73
CA ASN A 252 2.91 -0.97 2.73
C ASN A 252 3.51 -0.62 4.10
N GLY A 253 2.94 -1.12 5.21
CA GLY A 253 3.45 -0.86 6.55
C GLY A 253 4.58 -1.79 7.00
N LYS A 254 4.95 -2.82 6.21
CA LYS A 254 6.04 -3.74 6.57
C LYS A 254 7.40 -3.19 6.15
N GLY A 255 8.02 -2.39 7.02
CA GLY A 255 9.42 -1.98 6.88
C GLY A 255 9.74 -1.32 5.52
N GLN A 256 10.53 -2.01 4.69
CA GLN A 256 10.97 -1.52 3.37
C GLN A 256 9.87 -1.59 2.30
N ASP A 257 8.82 -2.39 2.46
CA ASP A 257 7.73 -2.50 1.47
C ASP A 257 7.06 -1.15 1.19
N ARG A 258 7.09 -0.23 2.16
CA ARG A 258 6.64 1.16 2.01
C ARG A 258 7.21 1.85 0.75
N VAL A 259 8.46 1.57 0.41
CA VAL A 259 9.11 2.15 -0.78
C VAL A 259 9.14 1.19 -1.97
N LEU A 260 9.16 -0.13 -1.72
CA LEU A 260 9.26 -1.15 -2.77
C LEU A 260 7.97 -1.29 -3.61
N LEU A 261 6.82 -0.92 -3.06
CA LEU A 261 5.53 -1.08 -3.74
C LEU A 261 5.38 -0.22 -5.00
N THR A 262 6.11 0.89 -5.11
CA THR A 262 6.08 1.74 -6.32
C THR A 262 6.60 1.01 -7.55
N SER A 263 7.74 0.33 -7.44
CA SER A 263 8.26 -0.52 -8.52
C SER A 263 7.45 -1.81 -8.65
N PHE A 264 6.90 -2.35 -7.55
CA PHE A 264 6.08 -3.55 -7.62
C PHE A 264 4.87 -3.36 -8.54
N GLU A 265 4.10 -2.28 -8.35
CA GLU A 265 2.98 -1.98 -9.25
C GLU A 265 3.48 -1.72 -10.68
N ARG A 266 4.49 -0.86 -10.84
CA ARG A 266 4.99 -0.41 -12.15
C ARG A 266 5.59 -1.54 -13.00
N ASP A 267 6.37 -2.41 -12.37
CA ASP A 267 7.27 -3.34 -13.07
C ASP A 267 6.76 -4.79 -13.02
N ALA A 268 6.10 -5.20 -11.93
CA ALA A 268 5.64 -6.59 -11.78
C ALA A 268 4.15 -6.81 -12.08
N ILE A 269 3.31 -5.79 -11.90
CA ILE A 269 1.85 -5.93 -12.09
C ILE A 269 1.39 -5.32 -13.41
N ARG A 270 1.57 -4.01 -13.59
CA ARG A 270 0.98 -3.27 -14.72
C ARG A 270 1.37 -3.82 -16.11
N PRO A 271 2.62 -4.21 -16.38
CA PRO A 271 3.00 -4.72 -17.70
C PRO A 271 2.30 -6.04 -18.07
N HIS A 272 1.81 -6.78 -17.07
CA HIS A 272 1.32 -8.14 -17.24
C HIS A 272 -0.21 -8.28 -17.10
N VAL A 273 -0.97 -7.20 -16.83
CA VAL A 273 -2.42 -7.29 -16.53
C VAL A 273 -3.28 -7.90 -17.65
N PHE A 274 -2.77 -7.89 -18.89
CA PHE A 274 -3.36 -8.53 -20.07
C PHE A 274 -2.40 -9.57 -20.72
N GLY A 275 -1.31 -9.93 -20.04
CA GLY A 275 -0.29 -10.85 -20.53
C GLY A 275 -0.58 -12.30 -20.14
N HIS A 276 0.45 -13.14 -20.12
CA HIS A 276 0.33 -14.51 -19.62
C HIS A 276 0.50 -14.54 -18.11
N PHE A 277 -0.33 -15.35 -17.43
CA PHE A 277 -0.34 -15.43 -15.97
C PHE A 277 1.04 -15.84 -15.40
N LYS A 278 1.73 -16.77 -16.07
CA LYS A 278 3.08 -17.21 -15.68
C LYS A 278 4.07 -16.04 -15.57
N ASP A 279 4.03 -15.10 -16.50
CA ASP A 279 4.94 -13.96 -16.51
C ASP A 279 4.69 -13.03 -15.32
N MET A 280 3.42 -12.77 -15.00
CA MET A 280 3.05 -11.99 -13.81
C MET A 280 3.45 -12.73 -12.52
N LEU A 281 3.21 -14.04 -12.47
CA LEU A 281 3.58 -14.88 -11.32
C LEU A 281 5.09 -14.85 -11.08
N LEU A 282 5.88 -14.98 -12.15
CA LEU A 282 7.35 -14.89 -12.06
C LEU A 282 7.81 -13.49 -11.66
N ALA A 283 7.24 -12.45 -12.27
CA ALA A 283 7.59 -11.07 -11.99
C ALA A 283 7.34 -10.73 -10.51
N THR A 284 6.21 -11.17 -9.95
CA THR A 284 5.90 -10.98 -8.53
C THR A 284 6.79 -11.83 -7.63
N ALA A 285 7.05 -13.09 -7.98
CA ALA A 285 7.93 -13.99 -7.23
C ALA A 285 9.37 -13.47 -7.08
N ARG A 286 9.90 -12.83 -8.12
CA ARG A 286 11.24 -12.23 -8.09
C ARG A 286 11.26 -10.82 -7.50
N HIS A 287 10.12 -10.16 -7.37
CA HIS A 287 10.12 -8.77 -6.95
C HIS A 287 10.53 -8.62 -5.48
N PRO A 288 11.45 -7.70 -5.13
CA PRO A 288 11.91 -7.45 -3.77
C PRO A 288 10.78 -7.23 -2.75
N ALA A 289 9.71 -6.55 -3.15
CA ALA A 289 8.52 -6.34 -2.30
C ALA A 289 7.90 -7.67 -1.83
N MET A 290 7.66 -8.63 -2.74
CA MET A 290 7.07 -9.92 -2.37
C MET A 290 8.05 -10.77 -1.55
N LEU A 291 9.33 -10.76 -1.95
CA LEU A 291 10.40 -11.47 -1.24
C LEU A 291 10.54 -10.97 0.21
N PHE A 292 10.47 -9.65 0.42
CA PHE A 292 10.54 -9.03 1.73
C PHE A 292 9.26 -9.27 2.54
N TYR A 293 8.09 -9.08 1.91
CA TYR A 293 6.79 -9.20 2.55
C TYR A 293 6.51 -10.61 3.11
N LEU A 294 6.91 -11.65 2.39
CA LEU A 294 6.73 -13.05 2.82
C LEU A 294 7.99 -13.69 3.40
N ASP A 295 9.03 -12.88 3.66
CA ASP A 295 10.29 -13.27 4.30
C ASP A 295 11.06 -14.39 3.55
N ASN A 296 10.80 -14.56 2.25
CA ASN A 296 11.56 -15.51 1.42
C ASN A 296 13.01 -15.07 1.25
N TRP A 297 13.28 -13.76 1.28
CA TRP A 297 14.64 -13.25 1.15
C TRP A 297 15.60 -13.74 2.24
N GLN A 298 15.09 -14.23 3.37
CA GLN A 298 15.86 -14.84 4.44
C GLN A 298 15.88 -16.38 4.37
N SER A 299 15.07 -16.98 3.48
CA SER A 299 14.91 -18.43 3.37
C SER A 299 16.19 -19.07 2.85
N GLN A 300 16.76 -19.96 3.65
CA GLN A 300 17.97 -20.67 3.31
C GLN A 300 17.96 -22.11 3.81
N ALA A 301 18.57 -23.00 3.04
CA ALA A 301 18.78 -24.37 3.42
C ALA A 301 19.78 -24.45 4.59
N PRO A 302 19.50 -25.28 5.62
CA PRO A 302 20.51 -25.70 6.57
C PRO A 302 21.72 -26.29 5.82
N ARG A 303 22.90 -25.87 6.22
CA ARG A 303 24.16 -26.34 5.64
C ARG A 303 24.77 -27.40 6.53
N ASP A 304 24.67 -28.65 6.08
CA ASP A 304 25.31 -29.81 6.71
C ASP A 304 26.85 -29.77 6.54
N ASP A 305 27.36 -28.94 5.60
CA ASP A 305 28.77 -28.76 5.22
C ASP A 305 29.53 -27.71 6.04
N LEU A 306 28.84 -26.91 6.85
CA LEU A 306 29.47 -25.88 7.69
C LEU A 306 29.50 -26.31 9.16
N PRO A 307 30.63 -26.12 9.88
CA PRO A 307 30.67 -26.38 11.30
C PRO A 307 29.62 -25.52 12.03
N PRO A 308 29.01 -26.04 13.12
CA PRO A 308 28.05 -25.28 13.89
C PRO A 308 28.67 -23.97 14.40
N PRO A 309 27.90 -22.87 14.47
CA PRO A 309 28.43 -21.62 14.98
C PRO A 309 29.00 -21.80 16.40
N PRO A 310 30.06 -21.07 16.78
CA PRO A 310 30.66 -21.17 18.12
C PRO A 310 29.60 -20.97 19.21
N ALA A 311 29.71 -21.70 20.33
CA ALA A 311 28.74 -21.65 21.43
C ALA A 311 28.40 -20.23 21.93
N ALA A 312 29.34 -19.29 21.83
CA ALA A 312 29.14 -17.87 22.16
C ALA A 312 28.16 -17.11 21.24
N ALA A 313 27.87 -17.63 20.05
CA ALA A 313 26.91 -17.06 19.08
C ALA A 313 25.53 -17.74 19.13
N VAL A 314 25.39 -18.84 19.89
CA VAL A 314 24.17 -19.67 19.96
C VAL A 314 22.99 -18.93 20.62
N GLY A 315 23.25 -17.84 21.35
CA GLY A 315 22.22 -16.95 21.90
C GLY A 315 21.85 -15.74 21.02
N ALA A 316 22.61 -15.43 19.96
CA ALA A 316 22.47 -14.15 19.24
C ALA A 316 22.07 -14.29 17.76
N LEU A 317 22.32 -15.43 17.09
CA LEU A 317 22.00 -15.62 15.67
C LEU A 317 21.55 -17.07 15.40
N ARG A 318 20.28 -17.40 15.66
CA ARG A 318 19.65 -18.54 14.98
C ARG A 318 19.74 -18.25 13.48
N ARG A 319 20.53 -19.03 12.72
CA ARG A 319 20.47 -18.97 11.25
C ARG A 319 19.03 -19.30 10.83
N PRO A 320 18.34 -18.45 10.07
CA PRO A 320 17.01 -18.78 9.57
C PRO A 320 17.09 -20.09 8.79
N GLY A 321 16.18 -21.03 9.05
CA GLY A 321 16.05 -22.23 8.24
C GLY A 321 15.26 -21.97 6.96
N ILE A 322 14.75 -23.03 6.36
CA ILE A 322 13.77 -22.92 5.27
C ILE A 322 12.53 -22.21 5.81
N ASN A 323 12.08 -21.17 5.11
CA ASN A 323 10.85 -20.46 5.41
C ASN A 323 9.74 -20.94 4.47
N GLU A 324 8.73 -21.61 5.01
CA GLU A 324 7.60 -22.14 4.23
C GLU A 324 6.56 -21.09 3.82
N ASN A 325 6.59 -19.90 4.43
CA ASN A 325 5.54 -18.89 4.29
C ASN A 325 5.28 -18.56 2.82
N TYR A 326 6.31 -18.14 2.07
CA TYR A 326 6.16 -17.83 0.65
C TYR A 326 5.67 -19.03 -0.18
N GLY A 327 6.20 -20.23 0.07
CA GLY A 327 5.79 -21.42 -0.65
C GLY A 327 4.31 -21.78 -0.42
N ARG A 328 3.84 -21.62 0.82
CA ARG A 328 2.43 -21.80 1.18
C ARG A 328 1.56 -20.77 0.48
N GLU A 329 1.84 -19.49 0.62
CA GLU A 329 1.04 -18.43 0.01
C GLU A 329 1.04 -18.50 -1.52
N LEU A 330 2.17 -18.90 -2.13
CA LEU A 330 2.27 -19.10 -3.57
C LEU A 330 1.29 -20.18 -4.06
N MET A 331 1.18 -21.30 -3.36
CA MET A 331 0.24 -22.37 -3.72
C MET A 331 -1.20 -22.02 -3.32
N GLU A 332 -1.40 -21.48 -2.12
CA GLU A 332 -2.71 -21.28 -1.52
C GLU A 332 -3.43 -20.04 -2.04
N LEU A 333 -2.75 -18.89 -2.10
CA LEU A 333 -3.39 -17.59 -2.35
C LEU A 333 -3.16 -17.07 -3.75
N HIS A 334 -1.99 -17.37 -4.31
CA HIS A 334 -1.56 -16.83 -5.60
C HIS A 334 -1.88 -17.76 -6.78
N THR A 335 -2.00 -19.07 -6.56
CA THR A 335 -2.16 -20.04 -7.67
C THR A 335 -3.33 -20.99 -7.50
N MET A 336 -3.19 -22.07 -6.75
CA MET A 336 -4.10 -23.21 -6.81
C MET A 336 -5.35 -23.05 -5.93
N GLY A 337 -5.35 -22.10 -4.99
CA GLY A 337 -6.41 -21.97 -3.98
C GLY A 337 -6.20 -22.94 -2.81
N VAL A 338 -6.89 -22.68 -1.69
CA VAL A 338 -6.86 -23.53 -0.47
C VAL A 338 -7.15 -25.00 -0.79
N ASP A 339 -8.14 -25.27 -1.64
CA ASP A 339 -8.54 -26.61 -2.05
C ASP A 339 -7.83 -27.08 -3.34
N GLY A 340 -6.62 -26.57 -3.58
CA GLY A 340 -5.87 -26.78 -4.82
C GLY A 340 -5.42 -28.23 -5.08
N GLY A 341 -5.45 -29.08 -4.05
CA GLY A 341 -5.04 -30.49 -4.12
C GLY A 341 -3.57 -30.74 -3.80
N TYR A 342 -2.86 -29.77 -3.23
CA TYR A 342 -1.49 -29.93 -2.76
C TYR A 342 -1.42 -30.42 -1.31
N THR A 343 -0.26 -30.94 -0.93
CA THR A 343 0.02 -31.44 0.42
C THR A 343 1.00 -30.54 1.16
N GLN A 344 1.14 -30.73 2.47
CA GLN A 344 2.19 -30.07 3.25
C GLN A 344 3.61 -30.45 2.75
N ALA A 345 3.79 -31.64 2.17
CA ALA A 345 5.06 -32.03 1.58
C ALA A 345 5.38 -31.19 0.33
N ASP A 346 4.37 -30.85 -0.47
CA ASP A 346 4.55 -29.96 -1.63
C ASP A 346 4.92 -28.54 -1.17
N VAL A 347 4.27 -28.01 -0.13
CA VAL A 347 4.61 -26.70 0.45
C VAL A 347 6.09 -26.65 0.86
N ILE A 348 6.56 -27.70 1.55
CA ILE A 348 7.98 -27.81 1.94
C ILE A 348 8.88 -27.90 0.70
N ALA A 349 8.51 -28.68 -0.31
CA ALA A 349 9.30 -28.84 -1.54
C ALA A 349 9.38 -27.53 -2.34
N VAL A 350 8.27 -26.79 -2.43
CA VAL A 350 8.22 -25.44 -3.01
C VAL A 350 9.11 -24.48 -2.21
N ALA A 351 8.99 -24.45 -0.88
CA ALA A 351 9.84 -23.61 -0.04
C ALA A 351 11.33 -23.91 -0.21
N ARG A 352 11.69 -25.19 -0.36
CA ARG A 352 13.06 -25.63 -0.69
C ARG A 352 13.51 -25.09 -2.05
N ALA A 353 12.66 -25.10 -3.08
CA ALA A 353 12.96 -24.58 -4.41
C ALA A 353 13.25 -23.07 -4.41
N PHE A 354 12.59 -22.30 -3.55
CA PHE A 354 12.77 -20.84 -3.44
C PHE A 354 13.86 -20.40 -2.45
N THR A 355 14.52 -21.32 -1.75
CA THR A 355 15.68 -20.96 -0.91
C THR A 355 16.75 -20.26 -1.73
N GLY A 356 17.34 -19.21 -1.17
CA GLY A 356 18.36 -18.40 -1.85
C GLY A 356 17.83 -17.43 -2.90
N TRP A 357 16.52 -17.41 -3.24
CA TRP A 357 15.91 -16.26 -3.90
C TRP A 357 15.81 -15.12 -2.88
N THR A 358 16.74 -14.16 -2.99
CA THR A 358 16.97 -13.12 -1.98
C THR A 358 17.05 -11.73 -2.61
N ILE A 359 17.35 -10.74 -1.77
CA ILE A 359 17.44 -9.34 -2.14
C ILE A 359 18.89 -8.89 -1.99
N PHE A 360 19.47 -8.38 -3.08
CA PHE A 360 20.76 -7.71 -3.03
C PHE A 360 20.60 -6.29 -2.47
N ASP A 361 21.36 -6.02 -1.40
CA ASP A 361 21.46 -4.71 -0.74
C ASP A 361 20.10 -4.00 -0.56
N LEU A 362 19.27 -4.57 0.30
CA LEU A 362 17.90 -4.13 0.59
C LEU A 362 17.77 -2.61 0.85
N ASN A 363 18.79 -1.97 1.43
CA ASN A 363 18.72 -0.55 1.79
C ASN A 363 19.26 0.39 0.71
N LYS A 364 19.83 -0.13 -0.37
CA LYS A 364 20.42 0.67 -1.44
C LYS A 364 19.88 0.32 -2.81
N TYR A 365 20.06 -0.91 -3.26
CA TYR A 365 19.62 -1.33 -4.60
C TYR A 365 18.24 -1.98 -4.54
N ALA A 366 18.03 -2.84 -3.53
CA ALA A 366 16.85 -3.66 -3.37
C ALA A 366 16.49 -4.37 -4.69
N GLU A 367 17.41 -5.18 -5.19
CA GLU A 367 17.25 -5.94 -6.44
C GLU A 367 17.14 -7.43 -6.16
N PHE A 368 16.46 -8.16 -7.03
CA PHE A 368 16.45 -9.62 -6.99
C PHE A 368 17.88 -10.18 -7.10
N TRP A 369 18.20 -11.18 -6.27
CA TRP A 369 19.43 -11.95 -6.41
C TRP A 369 19.22 -13.40 -5.98
N PHE A 370 19.69 -14.33 -6.80
CA PHE A 370 19.86 -15.71 -6.38
C PHE A 370 21.21 -15.96 -5.70
N ASN A 371 21.18 -16.31 -4.41
CA ASN A 371 22.35 -16.74 -3.65
C ASN A 371 22.46 -18.28 -3.65
N PRO A 372 23.34 -18.88 -4.47
CA PRO A 372 23.51 -20.34 -4.52
C PRO A 372 24.06 -20.94 -3.22
N GLY A 373 24.55 -20.09 -2.33
CA GLY A 373 25.01 -20.48 -1.01
C GLY A 373 23.89 -20.63 0.02
N MET A 374 22.72 -20.08 -0.23
CA MET A 374 21.53 -20.25 0.62
C MET A 374 20.61 -21.35 0.11
N HIS A 375 20.81 -21.82 -1.12
CA HIS A 375 19.88 -22.71 -1.80
C HIS A 375 20.03 -24.18 -1.38
N ASP A 376 18.90 -24.88 -1.25
CA ASP A 376 18.84 -26.33 -1.08
C ASP A 376 19.09 -27.02 -2.42
N ARG A 377 20.22 -27.70 -2.56
CA ARG A 377 20.62 -28.35 -3.81
C ARG A 377 20.07 -29.76 -3.98
N LYS A 378 19.41 -30.31 -2.96
CA LYS A 378 18.87 -31.67 -3.00
C LYS A 378 17.66 -31.72 -3.94
N GLU A 379 17.37 -32.90 -4.47
CA GLU A 379 16.19 -33.17 -5.29
C GLU A 379 14.90 -32.76 -4.56
N LYS A 380 13.91 -32.32 -5.34
CA LYS A 380 12.58 -31.93 -4.86
C LYS A 380 11.51 -32.63 -5.69
N VAL A 381 10.37 -32.91 -5.05
CA VAL A 381 9.18 -33.41 -5.73
C VAL A 381 8.05 -32.44 -5.40
N VAL A 382 7.49 -31.82 -6.43
CA VAL A 382 6.44 -30.81 -6.31
C VAL A 382 5.27 -31.27 -7.17
N LEU A 383 4.12 -31.55 -6.55
CA LEU A 383 2.90 -31.99 -7.26
C LEU A 383 3.14 -33.22 -8.15
N GLY A 384 4.03 -34.12 -7.72
CA GLY A 384 4.43 -35.30 -8.49
C GLY A 384 5.50 -35.06 -9.56
N HIS A 385 5.88 -33.80 -9.84
CA HIS A 385 6.98 -33.46 -10.73
C HIS A 385 8.32 -33.56 -9.99
N ARG A 386 9.29 -34.24 -10.58
CA ARG A 386 10.65 -34.37 -10.04
C ARG A 386 11.53 -33.25 -10.57
N ILE A 387 11.99 -32.39 -9.66
CA ILE A 387 12.98 -31.34 -9.92
C ILE A 387 14.36 -31.89 -9.52
N PRO A 388 15.28 -32.12 -10.48
CA PRO A 388 16.58 -32.72 -10.21
C PRO A 388 17.44 -31.93 -9.20
N ALA A 389 18.36 -32.61 -8.54
CA ALA A 389 19.34 -31.97 -7.67
C ALA A 389 20.27 -31.03 -8.48
N GLY A 390 20.65 -29.90 -7.87
CA GLY A 390 21.65 -28.99 -8.42
C GLY A 390 21.17 -27.97 -9.46
N GLY A 391 19.86 -27.80 -9.68
CA GLY A 391 19.32 -26.82 -10.64
C GLY A 391 19.41 -25.36 -10.19
N GLY A 392 19.57 -25.09 -8.89
CA GLY A 392 19.86 -23.76 -8.36
C GLY A 392 18.66 -22.81 -8.50
N GLU A 393 18.86 -21.66 -9.13
CA GLU A 393 17.75 -20.72 -9.38
C GLU A 393 16.65 -21.37 -10.23
N GLY A 394 17.04 -22.29 -11.12
CA GLY A 394 16.14 -23.01 -12.02
C GLY A 394 15.05 -23.79 -11.30
N ASP A 395 15.30 -24.26 -10.09
CA ASP A 395 14.31 -25.00 -9.29
C ASP A 395 13.06 -24.14 -9.03
N GLY A 396 13.27 -22.87 -8.67
CA GLY A 396 12.15 -21.93 -8.48
C GLY A 396 11.42 -21.62 -9.79
N LEU A 397 12.13 -21.52 -10.91
CA LEU A 397 11.53 -21.31 -12.23
C LEU A 397 10.67 -22.50 -12.67
N GLU A 398 11.13 -23.73 -12.41
CA GLU A 398 10.36 -24.94 -12.69
C GLU A 398 9.11 -25.01 -11.82
N VAL A 399 9.19 -24.61 -10.54
CA VAL A 399 8.00 -24.50 -9.69
C VAL A 399 7.00 -23.46 -10.22
N ILE A 400 7.47 -22.27 -10.65
CA ILE A 400 6.60 -21.27 -11.26
C ILE A 400 5.88 -21.84 -12.50
N ASP A 401 6.60 -22.60 -13.32
CA ASP A 401 6.03 -23.27 -14.50
C ASP A 401 4.97 -24.31 -14.12
N ILE A 402 5.29 -25.21 -13.18
CA ILE A 402 4.36 -26.23 -12.69
C ILE A 402 3.08 -25.58 -12.15
N LEU A 403 3.20 -24.54 -11.31
CA LEU A 403 2.06 -23.91 -10.68
C LEU A 403 1.23 -23.07 -11.65
N ALA A 404 1.86 -22.36 -12.59
CA ALA A 404 1.15 -21.52 -13.56
C ALA A 404 0.28 -22.35 -14.52
N HIS A 405 0.71 -23.56 -14.88
CA HIS A 405 -0.01 -24.45 -15.80
C HIS A 405 -0.90 -25.48 -15.10
N HIS A 406 -0.92 -25.50 -13.77
CA HIS A 406 -1.73 -26.47 -13.03
C HIS A 406 -3.24 -26.23 -13.26
N PRO A 407 -4.07 -27.26 -13.49
CA PRO A 407 -5.51 -27.10 -13.70
C PRO A 407 -6.24 -26.35 -12.58
N SER A 408 -5.84 -26.57 -11.32
CA SER A 408 -6.39 -25.84 -10.17
C SER A 408 -6.11 -24.34 -10.26
N THR A 409 -4.96 -23.92 -10.80
CA THR A 409 -4.61 -22.51 -10.99
C THR A 409 -5.50 -21.87 -12.05
N ALA A 410 -5.66 -22.52 -13.20
CA ALA A 410 -6.57 -22.06 -14.25
C ALA A 410 -8.00 -21.83 -13.70
N LYS A 411 -8.50 -22.78 -12.90
CA LYS A 411 -9.82 -22.71 -12.25
C LYS A 411 -9.89 -21.60 -11.21
N PHE A 412 -8.89 -21.47 -10.35
CA PHE A 412 -8.85 -20.49 -9.28
C PHE A 412 -8.81 -19.05 -9.82
N ILE A 413 -7.91 -18.78 -10.77
CA ILE A 413 -7.80 -17.46 -11.40
C ILE A 413 -9.08 -17.11 -12.16
N SER A 414 -9.61 -18.05 -12.94
CA SER A 414 -10.89 -17.86 -13.66
C SER A 414 -12.04 -17.56 -12.71
N LYS A 415 -12.13 -18.28 -11.58
CA LYS A 415 -13.14 -18.01 -10.55
C LYS A 415 -12.98 -16.62 -9.94
N LYS A 416 -11.77 -16.19 -9.57
CA LYS A 416 -11.54 -14.86 -8.98
C LYS A 416 -11.87 -13.73 -9.96
N LEU A 417 -11.55 -13.88 -11.25
CA LEU A 417 -11.92 -12.91 -12.30
C LEU A 417 -13.45 -12.89 -12.51
N ALA A 418 -14.09 -14.04 -12.67
CA ALA A 418 -15.55 -14.11 -12.77
C ALA A 418 -16.23 -13.52 -11.52
N GLN A 419 -15.68 -13.75 -10.34
CA GLN A 419 -16.16 -13.17 -9.10
C GLN A 419 -16.02 -11.65 -9.09
N ARG A 420 -14.90 -11.11 -9.58
CA ARG A 420 -14.67 -9.67 -9.69
C ARG A 420 -15.67 -9.00 -10.63
N PHE A 421 -15.98 -9.61 -11.78
CA PHE A 421 -16.70 -8.94 -12.87
C PHE A 421 -18.16 -9.35 -13.06
N VAL A 422 -18.62 -10.47 -12.49
CA VAL A 422 -19.96 -11.03 -12.76
C VAL A 422 -20.85 -11.09 -11.53
N ALA A 423 -20.46 -11.86 -10.51
CA ALA A 423 -21.26 -12.07 -9.30
C ALA A 423 -20.39 -12.45 -8.10
N ASP A 424 -20.90 -12.36 -6.87
CA ASP A 424 -20.17 -12.85 -5.69
C ASP A 424 -19.97 -14.37 -5.74
N ASP A 425 -20.92 -15.10 -6.30
CA ASP A 425 -20.85 -16.53 -6.62
C ASP A 425 -21.07 -16.72 -8.13
N PRO A 426 -20.00 -16.76 -8.96
CA PRO A 426 -20.14 -16.83 -10.41
C PRO A 426 -20.61 -18.23 -10.86
N PRO A 427 -21.48 -18.32 -11.89
CA PRO A 427 -21.95 -19.61 -12.41
C PRO A 427 -20.79 -20.53 -12.82
N GLN A 428 -20.83 -21.80 -12.39
CA GLN A 428 -19.76 -22.76 -12.65
C GLN A 428 -19.46 -22.91 -14.16
N ARG A 429 -20.49 -22.91 -15.02
CA ARG A 429 -20.33 -22.98 -16.48
C ARG A 429 -19.47 -21.85 -17.06
N LEU A 430 -19.56 -20.64 -16.50
CA LEU A 430 -18.72 -19.53 -16.91
C LEU A 430 -17.26 -19.78 -16.50
N VAL A 431 -17.06 -20.19 -15.25
CA VAL A 431 -15.74 -20.51 -14.71
C VAL A 431 -15.08 -21.62 -15.53
N ASP A 432 -15.83 -22.66 -15.89
CA ASP A 432 -15.34 -23.79 -16.70
C ASP A 432 -14.87 -23.33 -18.08
N ARG A 433 -15.66 -22.51 -18.80
CA ARG A 433 -15.24 -21.97 -20.12
C ARG A 433 -14.01 -21.07 -20.03
N MET A 434 -13.92 -20.26 -18.98
CA MET A 434 -12.74 -19.43 -18.73
C MET A 434 -11.50 -20.29 -18.40
N THR A 435 -11.69 -21.36 -17.63
CA THR A 435 -10.63 -22.32 -17.26
C THR A 435 -10.10 -23.06 -18.49
N GLU A 436 -11.00 -23.49 -19.37
CA GLU A 436 -10.64 -24.10 -20.65
C GLU A 436 -9.85 -23.13 -21.52
N THR A 437 -10.30 -21.88 -21.62
CA THR A 437 -9.57 -20.83 -22.35
C THR A 437 -8.18 -20.63 -21.76
N PHE A 438 -8.09 -20.43 -20.45
CA PHE A 438 -6.81 -20.26 -19.74
C PHE A 438 -5.84 -21.41 -20.08
N THR A 439 -6.32 -22.65 -20.03
CA THR A 439 -5.49 -23.83 -20.31
C THR A 439 -5.05 -23.89 -21.78
N ASN A 440 -5.97 -23.63 -22.71
CA ASN A 440 -5.71 -23.72 -24.15
C ASN A 440 -4.85 -22.57 -24.69
N THR A 441 -4.80 -21.44 -23.99
CA THR A 441 -4.05 -20.25 -24.39
C THR A 441 -2.86 -19.96 -23.48
N ASP A 442 -2.34 -20.99 -22.80
CA ASP A 442 -1.14 -20.87 -21.96
C ASP A 442 -1.21 -19.75 -20.90
N GLY A 443 -2.40 -19.58 -20.31
CA GLY A 443 -2.66 -18.55 -19.31
C GLY A 443 -2.77 -17.12 -19.84
N ASP A 444 -3.03 -16.91 -21.14
CA ASP A 444 -3.35 -15.59 -21.69
C ASP A 444 -4.57 -14.95 -21.02
N LEU A 445 -4.32 -13.96 -20.16
CA LEU A 445 -5.35 -13.27 -19.38
C LEU A 445 -6.28 -12.43 -20.26
N ARG A 446 -5.80 -11.89 -21.39
CA ARG A 446 -6.64 -11.15 -22.33
C ARG A 446 -7.66 -12.07 -22.99
N ALA A 447 -7.24 -13.26 -23.42
CA ALA A 447 -8.14 -14.27 -23.99
C ALA A 447 -9.21 -14.74 -22.98
N VAL A 448 -8.81 -14.95 -21.72
CA VAL A 448 -9.73 -15.30 -20.62
C VAL A 448 -10.76 -14.20 -20.37
N LEU A 449 -10.33 -12.94 -20.35
CA LEU A 449 -11.24 -11.80 -20.20
C LEU A 449 -12.19 -11.66 -21.39
N GLN A 450 -11.72 -11.86 -22.63
CA GLN A 450 -12.56 -11.88 -23.83
C GLN A 450 -13.65 -12.94 -23.73
N THR A 451 -13.31 -14.15 -23.31
CA THR A 451 -14.26 -15.25 -23.09
C THR A 451 -15.33 -14.88 -22.06
N MET A 452 -14.92 -14.24 -20.95
CA MET A 452 -15.86 -13.76 -19.95
C MET A 452 -16.78 -12.68 -20.51
N PHE A 453 -16.23 -11.65 -21.17
CA PHE A 453 -17.02 -10.52 -21.67
C PHE A 453 -17.97 -10.90 -22.82
N GLY A 454 -17.61 -11.90 -23.62
CA GLY A 454 -18.46 -12.47 -24.66
C GLY A 454 -19.53 -13.44 -24.16
N SER A 455 -19.53 -13.78 -22.87
CA SER A 455 -20.44 -14.79 -22.32
C SER A 455 -21.87 -14.28 -22.09
N PRO A 456 -22.89 -15.16 -22.22
CA PRO A 456 -24.27 -14.82 -21.84
C PRO A 456 -24.42 -14.39 -20.37
N GLU A 457 -23.67 -15.02 -19.47
CA GLU A 457 -23.69 -14.77 -18.03
C GLU A 457 -23.23 -13.34 -17.73
N PHE A 458 -22.24 -12.84 -18.46
CA PHE A 458 -21.77 -11.47 -18.30
C PHE A 458 -22.86 -10.45 -18.62
N LEU A 459 -23.66 -10.67 -19.66
CA LEU A 459 -24.73 -9.75 -20.07
C LEU A 459 -26.09 -10.07 -19.43
N SER A 460 -26.16 -11.08 -18.57
CA SER A 460 -27.41 -11.53 -17.94
C SER A 460 -27.96 -10.51 -16.93
N GLU A 461 -29.29 -10.52 -16.74
CA GLU A 461 -29.94 -9.75 -15.68
C GLU A 461 -29.47 -10.17 -14.27
N GLY A 462 -29.13 -11.44 -14.06
CA GLY A 462 -28.60 -11.92 -12.77
C GLY A 462 -27.23 -11.32 -12.41
N ALA A 463 -26.46 -10.90 -13.40
CA ALA A 463 -25.19 -10.20 -13.20
C ALA A 463 -25.35 -8.67 -13.11
N TRP A 464 -26.57 -8.15 -13.29
CA TRP A 464 -26.85 -6.73 -13.25
C TRP A 464 -27.03 -6.25 -11.80
N ARG A 465 -26.14 -5.38 -11.31
CA ARG A 465 -26.25 -4.76 -9.98
C ARG A 465 -26.33 -5.77 -8.83
N SER A 466 -25.80 -6.97 -9.04
CA SER A 466 -25.80 -8.03 -8.04
C SER A 466 -24.77 -7.76 -6.95
N LYS A 467 -23.68 -7.04 -7.27
CA LYS A 467 -22.56 -6.80 -6.35
C LYS A 467 -22.62 -5.43 -5.71
N LEU A 468 -22.30 -5.36 -4.42
CA LEU A 468 -22.06 -4.10 -3.72
C LEU A 468 -20.65 -3.60 -4.05
N LYS A 469 -20.52 -2.30 -4.37
CA LYS A 469 -19.24 -1.68 -4.69
C LYS A 469 -18.34 -1.59 -3.46
N SER A 470 -17.04 -1.82 -3.63
CA SER A 470 -16.03 -1.58 -2.59
C SER A 470 -15.94 -0.09 -2.22
N PRO A 471 -15.32 0.28 -1.08
CA PRO A 471 -15.07 1.67 -0.75
C PRO A 471 -14.34 2.47 -1.84
N LEU A 472 -13.26 1.92 -2.42
CA LEU A 472 -12.56 2.53 -3.56
C LEU A 472 -13.51 2.80 -4.74
N GLU A 473 -14.32 1.81 -5.11
CA GLU A 473 -15.25 1.91 -6.24
C GLU A 473 -16.34 2.98 -6.03
N VAL A 474 -16.82 3.15 -4.81
CA VAL A 474 -17.85 4.17 -4.53
C VAL A 474 -17.28 5.56 -4.46
N VAL A 475 -16.13 5.73 -3.79
CA VAL A 475 -15.48 7.04 -3.68
C VAL A 475 -15.04 7.52 -5.07
N VAL A 476 -14.33 6.69 -5.83
CA VAL A 476 -13.89 7.04 -7.19
C VAL A 476 -15.09 7.18 -8.13
N GLY A 477 -16.06 6.26 -8.05
CA GLY A 477 -17.26 6.32 -8.89
C GLY A 477 -18.06 7.60 -8.70
N ALA A 478 -18.17 8.12 -7.47
CA ALA A 478 -18.90 9.35 -7.17
C ALA A 478 -18.19 10.57 -7.77
N VAL A 479 -16.88 10.66 -7.59
CA VAL A 479 -16.03 11.70 -8.18
C VAL A 479 -16.12 11.66 -9.71
N ARG A 480 -16.09 10.47 -10.31
CA ARG A 480 -16.23 10.28 -11.76
C ARG A 480 -17.61 10.67 -12.29
N ALA A 481 -18.69 10.22 -11.65
CA ALA A 481 -20.05 10.56 -12.04
C ALA A 481 -20.31 12.09 -12.00
N LEU A 482 -19.67 12.78 -11.06
CA LEU A 482 -19.70 14.24 -10.96
C LEU A 482 -18.83 14.96 -11.98
N ASN A 483 -17.91 14.26 -12.64
CA ASN A 483 -16.82 14.86 -13.41
C ASN A 483 -16.05 15.90 -12.58
N ALA A 484 -15.80 15.59 -11.31
CA ALA A 484 -15.17 16.52 -10.40
C ALA A 484 -13.67 16.70 -10.72
N ASP A 485 -13.16 17.92 -10.56
CA ASP A 485 -11.73 18.20 -10.58
C ASP A 485 -11.13 17.92 -9.20
N VAL A 486 -10.05 17.15 -9.17
CA VAL A 486 -9.37 16.67 -7.97
C VAL A 486 -7.96 17.24 -7.97
N THR A 487 -7.71 18.17 -7.07
CA THR A 487 -6.40 18.82 -6.88
C THR A 487 -5.60 18.18 -5.75
N ASP A 488 -6.24 17.39 -4.89
CA ASP A 488 -5.60 16.62 -3.82
C ASP A 488 -6.44 15.36 -3.55
N THR A 489 -5.78 14.22 -3.38
CA THR A 489 -6.43 12.93 -3.14
C THR A 489 -6.41 12.50 -1.67
N SER A 490 -5.73 13.25 -0.80
CA SER A 490 -5.52 12.90 0.62
C SER A 490 -6.83 12.57 1.35
N VAL A 491 -7.85 13.43 1.20
CA VAL A 491 -9.15 13.21 1.83
C VAL A 491 -9.87 12.01 1.21
N LEU A 492 -9.80 11.83 -0.11
CA LEU A 492 -10.37 10.65 -0.76
C LEU A 492 -9.75 9.34 -0.25
N ALA A 493 -8.42 9.32 -0.06
CA ALA A 493 -7.73 8.17 0.51
C ALA A 493 -8.16 7.91 1.96
N GLN A 494 -8.33 8.96 2.76
CA GLN A 494 -8.84 8.85 4.14
C GLN A 494 -10.28 8.32 4.19
N GLU A 495 -11.15 8.77 3.30
CA GLU A 495 -12.53 8.27 3.20
C GLU A 495 -12.58 6.80 2.78
N ILE A 496 -11.73 6.39 1.84
CA ILE A 496 -11.63 4.98 1.45
C ILE A 496 -11.13 4.12 2.63
N ALA A 497 -10.18 4.63 3.41
CA ALA A 497 -9.68 3.97 4.62
C ALA A 497 -10.73 3.90 5.74
N SER A 498 -11.48 4.99 6.00
CA SER A 498 -12.52 5.05 7.04
C SER A 498 -13.68 4.09 6.76
N LEU A 499 -13.94 3.84 5.48
CA LEU A 499 -14.91 2.85 4.99
C LEU A 499 -14.38 1.39 5.02
N GLY A 500 -13.14 1.18 5.48
CA GLY A 500 -12.56 -0.14 5.74
C GLY A 500 -11.63 -0.68 4.66
N GLN A 501 -11.21 0.13 3.67
CA GLN A 501 -10.30 -0.31 2.60
C GLN A 501 -9.05 0.59 2.48
N PRO A 502 -8.21 0.75 3.52
CA PRO A 502 -6.98 1.53 3.39
C PRO A 502 -6.12 1.04 2.21
N LEU A 503 -5.80 1.95 1.29
CA LEU A 503 -5.09 1.59 0.05
C LEU A 503 -3.69 1.08 0.34
N TYR A 504 -3.35 -0.11 -0.19
CA TYR A 504 -2.12 -0.86 0.11
C TYR A 504 -1.93 -1.21 1.61
N GLY A 505 -2.99 -1.06 2.41
CA GLY A 505 -2.97 -1.18 3.86
C GLY A 505 -3.50 -2.52 4.40
N LYS A 506 -3.78 -3.50 3.54
CA LYS A 506 -4.19 -4.84 3.98
C LYS A 506 -2.97 -5.59 4.50
N VAL A 507 -3.01 -5.97 5.78
CA VAL A 507 -1.88 -6.61 6.47
C VAL A 507 -1.72 -8.06 6.06
N GLU A 508 -2.82 -8.76 5.80
CA GLU A 508 -2.83 -10.18 5.44
C GLU A 508 -2.58 -10.38 3.95
N PRO A 509 -1.82 -11.42 3.54
CA PRO A 509 -1.47 -11.67 2.14
C PRO A 509 -2.69 -12.04 1.27
N THR A 510 -3.83 -12.32 1.88
CA THR A 510 -5.11 -12.65 1.21
C THR A 510 -5.70 -11.50 0.41
N GLY A 511 -5.28 -10.25 0.68
CA GLY A 511 -5.89 -9.06 0.10
C GLY A 511 -7.29 -8.78 0.65
N TYR A 512 -7.97 -7.78 0.09
CA TYR A 512 -9.36 -7.51 0.36
C TYR A 512 -10.28 -8.49 -0.38
N PRO A 513 -11.39 -8.97 0.23
CA PRO A 513 -12.37 -9.79 -0.45
C PRO A 513 -12.99 -9.12 -1.68
N ASN A 514 -13.21 -9.91 -2.73
CA ASN A 514 -13.91 -9.48 -3.94
C ASN A 514 -15.45 -9.58 -3.82
N THR A 515 -15.97 -10.00 -2.66
CA THR A 515 -17.40 -10.15 -2.37
C THR A 515 -17.98 -8.88 -1.74
N GLY A 516 -19.29 -8.68 -1.94
CA GLY A 516 -20.01 -7.52 -1.40
C GLY A 516 -20.25 -7.55 0.11
N GLU A 517 -20.23 -8.74 0.72
CA GLU A 517 -20.64 -8.97 2.12
C GLU A 517 -19.85 -8.13 3.13
N LEU A 518 -18.51 -8.06 2.99
CA LEU A 518 -17.65 -7.26 3.87
C LEU A 518 -18.03 -5.78 3.87
N TRP A 519 -18.54 -5.29 2.73
CA TRP A 519 -18.85 -3.89 2.50
C TRP A 519 -20.27 -3.51 2.91
N ALA A 520 -21.11 -4.48 3.30
CA ALA A 520 -22.54 -4.31 3.57
C ALA A 520 -22.88 -4.01 5.04
N ASN A 521 -21.88 -3.69 5.87
CA ASN A 521 -22.09 -3.40 7.30
C ASN A 521 -22.69 -1.99 7.53
N THR A 522 -23.44 -1.83 8.62
CA THR A 522 -24.19 -0.59 8.93
C THR A 522 -23.31 0.66 8.98
N ALA A 523 -22.12 0.57 9.57
CA ALA A 523 -21.18 1.69 9.66
C ALA A 523 -20.68 2.11 8.27
N GLY A 524 -20.36 1.15 7.40
CA GLY A 524 -19.95 1.38 6.02
C GLY A 524 -21.06 2.02 5.18
N ILE A 525 -22.32 1.58 5.34
CA ILE A 525 -23.46 2.20 4.64
C ILE A 525 -23.66 3.65 5.07
N LEU A 526 -23.62 3.94 6.38
CA LEU A 526 -23.74 5.32 6.88
C LEU A 526 -22.56 6.18 6.41
N GLY A 527 -21.33 5.65 6.44
CA GLY A 527 -20.14 6.34 5.95
C GLY A 527 -20.26 6.74 4.49
N ARG A 528 -20.82 5.88 3.63
CA ARG A 528 -21.05 6.18 2.20
C ARG A 528 -22.04 7.33 1.99
N VAL A 529 -23.09 7.40 2.80
CA VAL A 529 -24.07 8.50 2.79
C VAL A 529 -23.42 9.80 3.25
N ASN A 530 -22.62 9.75 4.32
CA ASN A 530 -21.87 10.89 4.84
C ASN A 530 -20.89 11.42 3.79
N PHE A 531 -20.13 10.53 3.14
CA PHE A 531 -19.24 10.90 2.04
C PHE A 531 -19.99 11.55 0.88
N ALA A 532 -21.10 10.96 0.43
CA ALA A 532 -21.92 11.54 -0.63
C ALA A 532 -22.39 12.96 -0.26
N THR A 533 -22.84 13.16 0.98
CA THR A 533 -23.28 14.47 1.49
C THR A 533 -22.14 15.48 1.54
N ALA A 534 -20.96 15.08 2.03
CA ALA A 534 -19.78 15.94 2.09
C ALA A 534 -19.30 16.34 0.68
N LEU A 535 -19.32 15.39 -0.27
CA LEU A 535 -18.91 15.62 -1.65
C LEU A 535 -19.83 16.64 -2.35
N THR A 536 -21.15 16.48 -2.21
CA THR A 536 -22.14 17.36 -2.86
C THR A 536 -22.27 18.71 -2.18
N SER A 537 -21.88 18.82 -0.90
CA SER A 537 -21.81 20.08 -0.16
C SER A 537 -20.48 20.82 -0.34
N GLY A 538 -19.55 20.28 -1.14
CA GLY A 538 -18.23 20.89 -1.37
C GLY A 538 -17.29 20.84 -0.15
N GLN A 539 -17.54 19.90 0.77
CA GLN A 539 -16.78 19.76 2.03
C GLN A 539 -15.60 18.78 1.92
N VAL A 540 -15.47 18.07 0.80
CA VAL A 540 -14.31 17.20 0.53
C VAL A 540 -13.17 18.07 0.00
N ALA A 541 -12.20 18.39 0.85
CA ALA A 541 -11.06 19.21 0.47
C ALA A 541 -10.30 18.59 -0.71
N GLY A 542 -9.90 19.44 -1.66
CA GLY A 542 -9.22 19.02 -2.88
C GLY A 542 -10.13 18.50 -3.99
N VAL A 543 -11.46 18.45 -3.80
CA VAL A 543 -12.42 17.99 -4.82
C VAL A 543 -13.43 19.09 -5.14
N ARG A 544 -13.58 19.40 -6.44
CA ARG A 544 -14.51 20.42 -6.93
C ARG A 544 -15.47 19.82 -7.94
N ALA A 545 -16.75 19.80 -7.60
CA ALA A 545 -17.81 19.36 -8.49
C ALA A 545 -18.71 20.53 -8.87
N ASP A 546 -18.98 20.70 -10.17
CA ASP A 546 -19.99 21.64 -10.65
C ASP A 546 -21.37 20.97 -10.66
N LEU A 547 -22.21 21.35 -9.71
CA LEU A 547 -23.59 20.86 -9.61
C LEU A 547 -24.59 21.75 -10.38
N SER A 548 -24.16 22.92 -10.89
CA SER A 548 -25.05 23.84 -11.61
C SER A 548 -25.59 23.23 -12.90
N ARG A 549 -24.87 22.26 -13.50
CA ARG A 549 -25.33 21.47 -14.65
C ARG A 549 -26.60 20.64 -14.39
N PHE A 550 -27.00 20.49 -13.13
CA PHE A 550 -28.23 19.80 -12.74
C PHE A 550 -29.37 20.77 -12.41
N ASN A 551 -29.12 22.09 -12.42
CA ASN A 551 -30.17 23.08 -12.22
C ASN A 551 -31.31 22.88 -13.22
N PHE A 552 -32.54 22.96 -12.72
CA PHE A 552 -33.77 22.85 -13.52
C PHE A 552 -33.96 21.51 -14.26
N LYS A 553 -33.12 20.49 -14.01
CA LYS A 553 -33.33 19.15 -14.54
C LYS A 553 -34.32 18.37 -13.65
N PRO A 554 -35.22 17.57 -14.23
CA PRO A 554 -36.06 16.69 -13.43
C PRO A 554 -35.20 15.63 -12.73
N PRO A 555 -35.61 15.12 -11.55
CA PRO A 555 -34.81 14.17 -10.79
C PRO A 555 -34.42 12.89 -11.56
N SER A 556 -35.29 12.41 -12.46
CA SER A 556 -35.02 11.26 -13.33
C SER A 556 -33.87 11.51 -14.32
N ALA A 557 -33.74 12.73 -14.84
CA ALA A 557 -32.63 13.10 -15.73
C ALA A 557 -31.31 13.20 -14.98
N VAL A 558 -31.32 13.81 -13.78
CA VAL A 558 -30.13 13.87 -12.90
C VAL A 558 -29.66 12.46 -12.52
N ALA A 559 -30.59 11.60 -12.09
CA ALA A 559 -30.29 10.22 -11.77
C ALA A 559 -29.74 9.45 -12.98
N GLY A 560 -30.35 9.62 -14.15
CA GLY A 560 -29.90 8.97 -15.38
C GLY A 560 -28.47 9.37 -15.79
N GLU A 561 -28.13 10.66 -15.66
CA GLU A 561 -26.80 11.18 -15.97
C GLU A 561 -25.73 10.68 -14.99
N LEU A 562 -26.02 10.65 -13.69
CA LEU A 562 -25.09 10.17 -12.66
C LEU A 562 -24.85 8.65 -12.74
N LEU A 563 -25.89 7.89 -13.09
CA LEU A 563 -25.81 6.43 -13.18
C LEU A 563 -25.27 5.93 -14.54
N GLY A 564 -25.36 6.76 -15.59
CA GLY A 564 -25.07 6.36 -16.97
C GLY A 564 -26.08 5.35 -17.54
N MET A 565 -27.28 5.26 -16.94
CA MET A 565 -28.35 4.32 -17.28
C MET A 565 -29.68 4.83 -16.73
N ALA A 566 -30.81 4.25 -17.16
CA ALA A 566 -32.11 4.59 -16.60
C ALA A 566 -32.19 4.23 -15.09
N PRO A 567 -32.69 5.13 -14.22
CA PRO A 567 -32.89 4.84 -12.81
C PRO A 567 -34.01 3.83 -12.59
N SER A 568 -33.92 3.01 -11.54
CA SER A 568 -34.99 2.08 -11.18
C SER A 568 -36.25 2.80 -10.68
N SER A 569 -37.41 2.15 -10.83
CA SER A 569 -38.68 2.66 -10.30
C SER A 569 -38.65 2.86 -8.78
N ALA A 570 -38.01 1.93 -8.06
CA ALA A 570 -37.81 2.02 -6.61
C ALA A 570 -36.97 3.25 -6.22
N MET A 571 -35.93 3.56 -6.98
CA MET A 571 -35.11 4.75 -6.77
C MET A 571 -35.90 6.02 -7.06
N LEU A 572 -36.65 6.08 -8.16
CA LEU A 572 -37.49 7.25 -8.49
C LEU A 572 -38.52 7.51 -7.39
N ALA A 573 -39.17 6.46 -6.86
CA ALA A 573 -40.08 6.57 -5.73
C ALA A 573 -39.38 7.04 -4.45
N ALA A 574 -38.14 6.58 -4.19
CA ALA A 574 -37.35 7.03 -3.04
C ALA A 574 -36.95 8.51 -3.15
N ILE A 575 -36.58 8.97 -4.35
CA ILE A 575 -36.30 10.37 -4.67
C ILE A 575 -37.56 11.21 -4.44
N GLU A 576 -38.71 10.80 -4.98
CA GLU A 576 -39.99 11.49 -4.83
C GLU A 576 -40.42 11.59 -3.35
N LYS A 577 -40.24 10.51 -2.58
CA LYS A 577 -40.50 10.49 -1.14
C LYS A 577 -39.53 11.37 -0.36
N GLY A 578 -38.25 11.41 -0.73
CA GLY A 578 -37.21 12.20 -0.05
C GLY A 578 -37.34 13.71 -0.28
N ILE A 579 -37.96 14.12 -1.39
CA ILE A 579 -38.13 15.53 -1.77
C ILE A 579 -39.41 16.15 -1.19
N GLN A 580 -40.30 15.35 -0.59
CA GLN A 580 -41.63 15.75 -0.09
C GLN A 580 -41.70 17.18 0.51
N ARG A 581 -42.11 18.15 -0.33
CA ARG A 581 -42.42 19.57 -0.03
C ARG A 581 -41.27 20.59 0.03
N GLN A 582 -40.06 20.28 -0.41
CA GLN A 582 -38.99 21.28 -0.61
C GLN A 582 -38.58 21.36 -2.09
N GLU A 583 -38.15 22.54 -2.55
CA GLU A 583 -37.45 22.63 -3.85
C GLU A 583 -36.17 21.80 -3.77
N ALA A 584 -36.11 20.72 -4.55
CA ALA A 584 -34.98 19.81 -4.55
C ALA A 584 -33.75 20.51 -5.14
N THR A 585 -32.82 20.91 -4.26
CA THR A 585 -31.53 21.43 -4.72
C THR A 585 -30.76 20.33 -5.46
N PRO A 586 -29.92 20.68 -6.45
CA PRO A 586 -29.01 19.73 -7.08
C PRO A 586 -28.21 18.87 -6.09
N SER A 587 -27.73 19.48 -5.00
CA SER A 587 -26.96 18.78 -3.97
C SER A 587 -27.79 17.68 -3.30
N MET A 588 -29.03 17.97 -2.88
CA MET A 588 -29.94 16.97 -2.32
C MET A 588 -30.21 15.83 -3.29
N LEU A 589 -30.52 16.14 -4.56
CA LEU A 589 -30.78 15.14 -5.59
C LEU A 589 -29.59 14.19 -5.80
N VAL A 590 -28.40 14.76 -5.97
CA VAL A 590 -27.17 14.00 -6.18
C VAL A 590 -26.86 13.12 -4.97
N THR A 591 -27.00 13.64 -3.75
CA THR A 591 -26.78 12.87 -2.50
C THR A 591 -27.71 11.66 -2.41
N VAL A 592 -29.00 11.83 -2.73
CA VAL A 592 -29.97 10.73 -2.73
C VAL A 592 -29.61 9.70 -3.80
N VAL A 593 -29.24 10.15 -5.00
CA VAL A 593 -28.81 9.25 -6.09
C VAL A 593 -27.58 8.43 -5.66
N MET A 594 -26.55 9.08 -5.14
CA MET A 594 -25.32 8.40 -4.70
C MET A 594 -25.56 7.46 -3.52
N SER A 595 -26.49 7.77 -2.65
CA SER A 595 -26.85 6.93 -1.49
C SER A 595 -27.74 5.74 -1.88
N SER A 596 -28.26 5.71 -3.11
CA SER A 596 -29.20 4.68 -3.54
C SER A 596 -28.50 3.34 -3.87
N PRO A 597 -29.23 2.21 -3.79
CA PRO A 597 -28.75 0.93 -4.30
C PRO A 597 -28.40 0.95 -5.80
N ASP A 598 -28.90 1.92 -6.57
CA ASP A 598 -28.58 2.11 -8.00
C ASP A 598 -27.15 2.55 -8.21
N PHE A 599 -26.65 3.40 -7.32
CA PHE A 599 -25.28 3.88 -7.38
C PHE A 599 -24.32 2.95 -6.65
N GLN A 600 -24.73 2.42 -5.50
CA GLN A 600 -23.88 1.62 -4.61
C GLN A 600 -23.58 0.22 -5.13
N ARG A 601 -24.30 -0.25 -6.15
CA ARG A 601 -24.13 -1.59 -6.75
C ARG A 601 -23.61 -1.52 -8.18
N ARG A 602 -23.02 -2.61 -8.67
CA ARG A 602 -22.49 -2.73 -10.04
C ARG A 602 -22.81 -4.06 -10.70
#